data_AF-A0A7C3WTU6-F1
#
_entry.id   AF-A0A7C3WTU6-F1
#
_cell.length_a   1.000
_cell.length_b   1.000
_cell.length_c   1.000
_cell.angle_alpha   90.00
_cell.angle_beta   90.00
_cell.angle_gamma   90.00
#
_symmetry.space_group_name_H-M   'P 1'
#
loop_
_entity.id
_entity.type
_entity.pdbx_description
1 polymer ?
#
loop_
_entity_poly.entity_id
_entity_poly.type
_entity_poly.pdbx_seq_one_letter_code
_entity_poly.pdbx_strand_id
1 'polypeptide(L)'
;MKETNNPDVALAWEWIEELDAWVEMHGLCGYDRFDVKDHPLFRSLQTVRILRKLSSGYSELFPKLTRWLLRVKKTENPKAHALMALGYLRLHKIEPEQRHLEQAEKHLLWLRSQRVANIDGWAWGYPFAYTGKGVHVPANTPVSVVTAIAGQAFLSAYQITQEEQYLSAILQIAEFFTEELPRWTTKKGELCFGYALKGDPRKVHNANLLVTEYLYHLSNITGEKKYKEMAQPALEFSLKAQNENGSWYYGYWEEGDPSEKELHKIIDNHHTGFVLRSIYEIYKLEPNEMLKEKILKGFQYYATLFDEFGQPHFAENKKWPVDIHACAEGILCPSILAEVIPAAHVLAVFVLRWAWFNMRNLKTGELYYRRYPFFVSKITFPRWGVAWMFRAIAEYLSRFYEVKERVERLKMQAIRWMEPATLAGDISQSNSTEKTQ
;
A
#
# COMPACT_ATOMS: atom_id res chain seq x y z
N MET A 1 -28.14 1.20 -6.23
CA MET A 1 -27.56 -0.01 -6.85
C MET A 1 -27.41 0.25 -8.33
N LYS A 2 -26.17 0.43 -8.80
CA LYS A 2 -25.89 0.67 -10.22
C LYS A 2 -26.19 -0.58 -11.03
N GLU A 3 -26.85 -0.43 -12.18
CA GLU A 3 -27.17 -1.55 -13.06
C GLU A 3 -25.89 -2.13 -13.68
N THR A 4 -25.48 -3.31 -13.22
CA THR A 4 -24.40 -4.09 -13.81
C THR A 4 -24.80 -5.55 -13.87
N ASN A 5 -24.46 -6.22 -14.97
CA ASN A 5 -24.68 -7.67 -15.13
C ASN A 5 -23.61 -8.50 -14.40
N ASN A 6 -22.59 -7.86 -13.81
CA ASN A 6 -21.56 -8.53 -13.04
C ASN A 6 -21.88 -8.46 -11.54
N PRO A 7 -22.26 -9.58 -10.89
CA PRO A 7 -22.64 -9.58 -9.48
C PRO A 7 -21.50 -9.18 -8.54
N ASP A 8 -20.24 -9.39 -8.94
CA ASP A 8 -19.07 -8.99 -8.14
C ASP A 8 -18.86 -7.48 -8.14
N VAL A 9 -19.13 -6.85 -9.28
CA VAL A 9 -19.08 -5.40 -9.42
C VAL A 9 -20.25 -4.76 -8.67
N ALA A 10 -21.45 -5.37 -8.72
CA ALA A 10 -22.59 -4.92 -7.91
C ALA A 10 -22.28 -4.96 -6.41
N LEU A 11 -21.71 -6.08 -5.93
CA LEU A 11 -21.30 -6.25 -4.53
C LEU A 11 -20.26 -5.20 -4.10
N ALA A 12 -19.28 -4.93 -4.96
CA ALA A 12 -18.26 -3.92 -4.72
C ALA A 12 -18.85 -2.50 -4.62
N TRP A 13 -19.80 -2.15 -5.51
CA TRP A 13 -20.51 -0.87 -5.46
C TRP A 13 -21.34 -0.73 -4.19
N GLU A 14 -22.13 -1.75 -3.84
CA GLU A 14 -22.91 -1.75 -2.59
C GLU A 14 -22.00 -1.50 -1.38
N TRP A 15 -20.88 -2.22 -1.29
CA TRP A 15 -20.01 -2.10 -0.14
C TRP A 15 -19.28 -0.77 -0.06
N ILE A 16 -18.83 -0.21 -1.19
CA ILE A 16 -18.17 1.09 -1.15
C ILE A 16 -19.14 2.23 -0.82
N GLU A 17 -20.39 2.16 -1.28
CA GLU A 17 -21.45 3.11 -0.90
C GLU A 17 -21.75 3.05 0.61
N GLU A 18 -21.79 1.85 1.20
CA GLU A 18 -21.93 1.68 2.64
C GLU A 18 -20.74 2.26 3.43
N LEU A 19 -19.52 2.07 2.94
CA LEU A 19 -18.32 2.63 3.57
C LEU A 19 -18.27 4.16 3.46
N ASP A 20 -18.68 4.71 2.31
CA ASP A 20 -18.79 6.15 2.09
C ASP A 20 -19.78 6.77 3.09
N ALA A 21 -20.99 6.21 3.18
CA ALA A 21 -22.01 6.64 4.13
C ALA A 21 -21.53 6.51 5.59
N TRP A 22 -20.78 5.45 5.91
CA TRP A 22 -20.19 5.30 7.24
C TRP A 22 -19.18 6.41 7.55
N VAL A 23 -18.31 6.78 6.60
CA VAL A 23 -17.33 7.86 6.76
C VAL A 23 -18.03 9.22 6.86
N GLU A 24 -19.07 9.48 6.08
CA GLU A 24 -19.85 10.72 6.19
C GLU A 24 -20.50 10.87 7.57
N MET A 25 -20.98 9.77 8.16
CA MET A 25 -21.62 9.77 9.47
C MET A 25 -20.64 9.87 10.65
N HIS A 26 -19.49 9.18 10.57
CA HIS A 26 -18.58 9.00 11.73
C HIS A 26 -17.28 9.81 11.61
N GLY A 27 -16.95 10.30 10.41
CA GLY A 27 -15.65 10.87 10.10
C GLY A 27 -14.51 9.85 10.15
N LEU A 28 -13.27 10.35 10.06
CA LEU A 28 -12.05 9.54 10.15
C LEU A 28 -11.37 9.62 11.53
N CYS A 29 -11.88 10.45 12.44
CA CYS A 29 -11.35 10.57 13.80
C CYS A 29 -11.72 9.32 14.61
N GLY A 30 -10.73 8.48 14.90
CA GLY A 30 -10.97 7.21 15.57
C GLY A 30 -9.77 6.63 16.27
N TYR A 31 -9.96 5.40 16.74
CA TYR A 31 -8.86 4.63 17.29
C TYR A 31 -7.98 4.08 16.18
N ASP A 32 -6.75 3.76 16.54
CA ASP A 32 -5.78 3.13 15.66
C ASP A 32 -5.28 1.83 16.27
N ARG A 33 -4.92 0.84 15.45
CA ARG A 33 -4.29 -0.41 15.93
C ARG A 33 -3.13 -0.15 16.91
N PHE A 34 -2.35 0.91 16.72
CA PHE A 34 -1.14 1.19 17.49
C PHE A 34 -1.25 2.33 18.52
N ASP A 35 -2.40 3.01 18.62
CA ASP A 35 -2.61 4.17 19.52
C ASP A 35 -2.29 3.88 21.00
N VAL A 36 -2.64 2.68 21.50
CA VAL A 36 -2.36 2.23 22.86
C VAL A 36 -0.88 2.26 23.20
N LYS A 37 0.00 2.13 22.19
CA LYS A 37 1.45 2.09 22.37
C LYS A 37 2.04 3.46 22.70
N ASP A 38 1.27 4.53 22.55
CA ASP A 38 1.68 5.88 22.96
C ASP A 38 1.56 6.09 24.48
N HIS A 39 0.69 5.32 25.14
CA HIS A 39 0.48 5.46 26.57
C HIS A 39 1.78 5.14 27.34
N PRO A 40 2.21 5.96 28.33
CA PRO A 40 3.48 5.77 29.04
C PRO A 40 3.67 4.37 29.62
N LEU A 41 2.61 3.79 30.21
CA LEU A 41 2.63 2.42 30.71
C LEU A 41 2.87 1.39 29.60
N PHE A 42 2.28 1.54 28.42
CA PHE A 42 2.49 0.60 27.33
C PHE A 42 3.89 0.76 26.73
N ARG A 43 4.39 2.00 26.62
CA ARG A 43 5.75 2.30 26.13
C ARG A 43 6.82 1.59 26.95
N SER A 44 6.73 1.64 28.28
CA SER A 44 7.71 0.97 29.15
C SER A 44 7.69 -0.55 28.99
N LEU A 45 6.52 -1.15 28.69
CA LEU A 45 6.40 -2.59 28.43
C LEU A 45 6.93 -2.99 27.04
N GLN A 46 7.01 -2.08 26.06
CA GLN A 46 7.42 -2.43 24.69
C GLN A 46 8.92 -2.76 24.55
N THR A 47 9.77 -2.30 25.49
CA THR A 47 11.22 -2.50 25.45
C THR A 47 11.65 -3.90 25.88
N VAL A 48 10.82 -4.58 26.69
CA VAL A 48 11.05 -5.94 27.17
C VAL A 48 10.22 -6.93 26.36
N ARG A 49 10.88 -7.89 25.70
CA ARG A 49 10.26 -8.80 24.71
C ARG A 49 9.01 -9.54 25.24
N ILE A 50 9.07 -10.11 26.44
CA ILE A 50 7.94 -10.87 27.03
C ILE A 50 6.78 -9.93 27.36
N LEU A 51 7.07 -8.80 28.03
CA LEU A 51 6.06 -7.81 28.38
C LEU A 51 5.41 -7.19 27.13
N ARG A 52 6.18 -6.96 26.07
CA ARG A 52 5.67 -6.51 24.78
C ARG A 52 4.68 -7.51 24.19
N LYS A 53 5.02 -8.81 24.17
CA LYS A 53 4.12 -9.86 23.65
C LYS A 53 2.82 -9.93 24.45
N LEU A 54 2.92 -9.91 25.77
CA LEU A 54 1.74 -9.97 26.67
C LEU A 54 0.85 -8.72 26.52
N SER A 55 1.44 -7.53 26.60
CA SER A 55 0.70 -6.26 26.47
C SER A 55 0.06 -6.11 25.08
N SER A 56 0.79 -6.47 24.01
CA SER A 56 0.24 -6.43 22.65
C SER A 56 -0.88 -7.46 22.47
N GLY A 57 -0.70 -8.70 22.96
CA GLY A 57 -1.72 -9.73 22.90
C GLY A 57 -2.98 -9.34 23.66
N TYR A 58 -2.85 -8.80 24.87
CA TYR A 58 -3.98 -8.31 25.66
C TYR A 58 -4.73 -7.19 24.94
N SER A 59 -4.01 -6.19 24.42
CA SER A 59 -4.64 -5.10 23.69
C SER A 59 -5.29 -5.54 22.37
N GLU A 60 -4.80 -6.60 21.73
CA GLU A 60 -5.40 -7.15 20.51
C GLU A 60 -6.67 -7.96 20.83
N LEU A 61 -6.72 -8.66 21.97
CA LEU A 61 -7.89 -9.42 22.43
C LEU A 61 -8.99 -8.54 23.02
N PHE A 62 -8.63 -7.49 23.76
CA PHE A 62 -9.58 -6.62 24.47
C PHE A 62 -9.46 -5.14 24.05
N PRO A 63 -9.49 -4.80 22.75
CA PRO A 63 -9.10 -3.48 22.26
C PRO A 63 -9.97 -2.32 22.78
N LYS A 64 -11.27 -2.54 22.97
CA LYS A 64 -12.20 -1.54 23.54
C LYS A 64 -11.92 -1.29 25.02
N LEU A 65 -11.78 -2.37 25.80
CA LEU A 65 -11.51 -2.29 27.23
C LEU A 65 -10.15 -1.64 27.51
N THR A 66 -9.09 -2.03 26.78
CA THR A 66 -7.76 -1.43 26.93
C THR A 66 -7.78 0.08 26.69
N ARG A 67 -8.44 0.53 25.61
CA ARG A 67 -8.53 1.96 25.30
C ARG A 67 -9.38 2.75 26.30
N TRP A 68 -10.45 2.15 26.80
CA TRP A 68 -11.28 2.74 27.85
C TRP A 68 -10.50 2.91 29.16
N LEU A 69 -9.80 1.85 29.63
CA LEU A 69 -8.99 1.90 30.85
C LEU A 69 -7.87 2.94 30.77
N LEU A 70 -7.18 3.01 29.62
CA LEU A 70 -6.05 3.92 29.40
C LEU A 70 -6.46 5.30 28.92
N ARG A 71 -7.77 5.55 28.73
CA ARG A 71 -8.32 6.81 28.19
C ARG A 71 -7.61 7.25 26.91
N VAL A 72 -7.38 6.31 26.00
CA VAL A 72 -6.74 6.59 24.71
C VAL A 72 -7.62 7.57 23.94
N LYS A 73 -7.01 8.61 23.39
CA LYS A 73 -7.73 9.61 22.60
C LYS A 73 -7.88 9.12 21.16
N LYS A 74 -9.05 9.36 20.57
CA LYS A 74 -9.26 9.21 19.13
C LYS A 74 -8.48 10.29 18.40
N THR A 75 -7.96 9.96 17.24
CA THR A 75 -7.15 10.87 16.41
C THR A 75 -7.50 10.69 14.94
N GLU A 76 -7.29 11.74 14.15
CA GLU A 76 -7.25 11.62 12.70
C GLU A 76 -5.84 11.26 12.25
N ASN A 77 -5.75 10.52 11.14
CA ASN A 77 -4.47 10.01 10.66
C ASN A 77 -4.25 10.38 9.19
N PRO A 78 -3.13 11.03 8.85
CA PRO A 78 -2.84 11.41 7.47
C PRO A 78 -2.94 10.26 6.47
N LYS A 79 -2.51 9.05 6.86
CA LYS A 79 -2.63 7.89 5.98
C LYS A 79 -4.08 7.53 5.66
N ALA A 80 -5.03 7.77 6.56
CA ALA A 80 -6.45 7.54 6.28
C ALA A 80 -6.96 8.51 5.21
N HIS A 81 -6.65 9.80 5.34
CA HIS A 81 -7.05 10.82 4.35
C HIS A 81 -6.41 10.54 2.98
N ALA A 82 -5.13 10.15 2.94
CA ALA A 82 -4.47 9.79 1.69
C ALA A 82 -5.13 8.58 0.99
N LEU A 83 -5.50 7.56 1.75
CA LEU A 83 -6.20 6.37 1.22
C LEU A 83 -7.62 6.71 0.71
N MET A 84 -8.35 7.56 1.43
CA MET A 84 -9.67 8.04 0.97
C MET A 84 -9.54 8.87 -0.30
N ALA A 85 -8.60 9.82 -0.36
CA ALA A 85 -8.31 10.60 -1.56
C ALA A 85 -8.03 9.69 -2.76
N LEU A 86 -7.13 8.72 -2.60
CA LEU A 86 -6.85 7.73 -3.65
C LEU A 86 -8.09 6.94 -4.08
N GLY A 87 -8.96 6.57 -3.14
CA GLY A 87 -10.21 5.88 -3.43
C GLY A 87 -11.16 6.74 -4.26
N TYR A 88 -11.44 7.97 -3.83
CA TYR A 88 -12.32 8.88 -4.57
C TYR A 88 -11.75 9.26 -5.94
N LEU A 89 -10.44 9.45 -6.08
CA LEU A 89 -9.79 9.69 -7.38
C LEU A 89 -9.96 8.49 -8.33
N ARG A 90 -9.98 7.25 -7.81
CA ARG A 90 -10.29 6.06 -8.62
C ARG A 90 -11.75 6.03 -9.03
N LEU A 91 -12.67 6.38 -8.12
CA LEU A 91 -14.09 6.48 -8.45
C LEU A 91 -14.37 7.56 -9.50
N HIS A 92 -13.73 8.73 -9.41
CA HIS A 92 -13.82 9.79 -10.39
C HIS A 92 -13.32 9.36 -11.78
N LYS A 93 -12.29 8.50 -11.86
CA LYS A 93 -11.85 7.93 -13.15
C LYS A 93 -12.86 6.99 -13.78
N ILE A 94 -13.68 6.31 -12.98
CA ILE A 94 -14.74 5.41 -13.48
C ILE A 94 -15.90 6.26 -14.01
N GLU A 95 -16.36 7.18 -13.19
CA GLU A 95 -17.44 8.10 -13.50
C GLU A 95 -16.97 9.48 -13.07
N PRO A 96 -16.69 10.40 -14.04
CA PRO A 96 -16.24 11.76 -13.79
C PRO A 96 -17.30 12.65 -13.11
N GLU A 97 -17.78 12.21 -11.95
CA GLU A 97 -18.68 12.98 -11.10
C GLU A 97 -17.87 14.01 -10.31
N GLN A 98 -18.40 15.23 -10.29
CA GLN A 98 -17.82 16.33 -9.54
C GLN A 98 -17.72 16.00 -8.04
N ARG A 99 -18.70 15.27 -7.48
CA ARG A 99 -18.71 14.86 -6.06
C ARG A 99 -17.46 14.06 -5.68
N HIS A 100 -17.05 13.09 -6.49
CA HIS A 100 -15.89 12.27 -6.16
C HIS A 100 -14.60 13.10 -6.15
N LEU A 101 -14.43 13.99 -7.13
CA LEU A 101 -13.28 14.88 -7.18
C LEU A 101 -13.27 15.82 -5.96
N GLU A 102 -14.38 16.48 -5.66
CA GLU A 102 -14.50 17.35 -4.49
C GLU A 102 -14.16 16.64 -3.16
N GLN A 103 -14.57 15.39 -2.98
CA GLN A 103 -14.22 14.62 -1.79
C GLN A 103 -12.72 14.29 -1.74
N ALA A 104 -12.12 13.92 -2.88
CA ALA A 104 -10.67 13.75 -2.95
C ALA A 104 -9.92 15.04 -2.58
N GLU A 105 -10.35 16.17 -3.13
CA GLU A 105 -9.75 17.48 -2.87
C GLU A 105 -9.86 17.90 -1.42
N LYS A 106 -10.98 17.64 -0.74
CA LYS A 106 -11.13 17.86 0.70
C LYS A 106 -10.07 17.10 1.50
N HIS A 107 -9.81 15.84 1.16
CA HIS A 107 -8.77 15.05 1.83
C HIS A 107 -7.35 15.55 1.50
N LEU A 108 -7.08 15.97 0.26
CA LEU A 108 -5.79 16.55 -0.13
C LEU A 108 -5.52 17.90 0.54
N LEU A 109 -6.55 18.75 0.64
CA LEU A 109 -6.49 20.03 1.36
C LEU A 109 -6.23 19.79 2.86
N TRP A 110 -6.92 18.82 3.45
CA TRP A 110 -6.66 18.41 4.83
C TRP A 110 -5.20 17.96 4.99
N LEU A 111 -4.67 17.10 4.10
CA LEU A 111 -3.28 16.67 4.15
C LEU A 111 -2.31 17.85 4.08
N ARG A 112 -2.54 18.80 3.16
CA ARG A 112 -1.76 20.03 3.04
C ARG A 112 -1.76 20.85 4.33
N SER A 113 -2.86 20.86 5.08
CA SER A 113 -2.96 21.56 6.37
C SER A 113 -2.24 20.84 7.52
N GLN A 114 -2.07 19.51 7.43
CA GLN A 114 -1.52 18.66 8.50
C GLN A 114 -0.05 18.27 8.27
N ARG A 115 0.65 18.99 7.40
CA ARG A 115 2.09 18.77 7.16
C ARG A 115 2.89 19.06 8.42
N VAL A 116 3.97 18.31 8.59
CA VAL A 116 4.96 18.60 9.65
C VAL A 116 5.70 19.89 9.30
N ALA A 117 5.80 20.81 10.26
CA ALA A 117 6.55 22.07 10.11
C ALA A 117 8.01 21.89 10.52
N ASN A 118 8.86 22.86 10.13
CA ASN A 118 10.29 22.93 10.47
C ASN A 118 11.14 21.75 9.95
N ILE A 119 10.83 21.29 8.74
CA ILE A 119 11.63 20.35 7.94
C ILE A 119 11.62 20.83 6.49
N ASP A 120 12.60 20.42 5.70
CA ASP A 120 12.57 20.65 4.25
C ASP A 120 11.57 19.71 3.58
N GLY A 121 10.77 20.26 2.66
CA GLY A 121 9.73 19.53 1.96
C GLY A 121 8.47 19.20 2.79
N TRP A 122 7.62 18.34 2.24
CA TRP A 122 6.32 17.95 2.83
C TRP A 122 6.37 16.51 3.33
N ALA A 123 6.00 16.32 4.60
CA ALA A 123 5.93 14.98 5.19
C ALA A 123 4.88 14.87 6.29
N TRP A 124 4.54 13.62 6.61
CA TRP A 124 3.54 13.28 7.63
C TRP A 124 4.00 12.11 8.48
N GLY A 125 3.52 12.09 9.73
CA GLY A 125 3.76 11.03 10.70
C GLY A 125 2.46 10.40 11.19
N TYR A 126 2.59 9.46 12.12
CA TYR A 126 1.45 8.98 12.89
C TYR A 126 1.13 9.94 14.04
N PRO A 127 -0.15 10.12 14.42
CA PRO A 127 -0.56 10.99 15.53
C PRO A 127 -0.25 10.41 16.92
N PHE A 128 0.52 9.32 16.98
CA PHE A 128 0.90 8.60 18.18
C PHE A 128 2.36 8.15 18.06
N ALA A 129 3.05 8.02 19.20
CA ALA A 129 4.38 7.44 19.20
C ALA A 129 4.32 5.91 19.05
N TYR A 130 5.39 5.33 18.52
CA TYR A 130 5.60 3.89 18.58
C TYR A 130 6.99 3.56 19.12
N THR A 131 7.03 2.60 20.03
CA THR A 131 8.24 2.17 20.74
C THR A 131 8.40 0.66 20.64
N GLY A 132 9.65 0.22 20.52
CA GLY A 132 10.08 -1.17 20.60
C GLY A 132 11.52 -1.24 21.11
N LYS A 133 12.09 -2.44 21.16
CA LYS A 133 13.52 -2.59 21.46
C LYS A 133 14.34 -1.96 20.33
N GLY A 134 15.16 -0.97 20.66
CA GLY A 134 16.00 -0.24 19.70
C GLY A 134 15.24 0.71 18.76
N VAL A 135 13.97 0.97 19.01
CA VAL A 135 13.10 1.83 18.17
C VAL A 135 12.29 2.74 19.08
N HIS A 136 12.34 4.04 18.84
CA HIS A 136 11.43 5.00 19.46
C HIS A 136 11.17 6.17 18.52
N VAL A 137 9.95 6.24 18.01
CA VAL A 137 9.53 7.31 17.11
C VAL A 137 8.41 8.09 17.79
N PRO A 138 8.64 9.36 18.15
CA PRO A 138 7.61 10.22 18.72
C PRO A 138 6.44 10.46 17.77
N ALA A 139 5.28 10.79 18.32
CA ALA A 139 4.12 11.24 17.54
C ALA A 139 4.49 12.39 16.60
N ASN A 140 3.86 12.40 15.42
CA ASN A 140 4.04 13.36 14.34
C ASN A 140 5.46 13.42 13.74
N THR A 141 6.37 12.51 14.11
CA THR A 141 7.64 12.36 13.39
C THR A 141 7.35 11.89 11.96
N PRO A 142 7.92 12.52 10.92
CA PRO A 142 7.75 12.06 9.55
C PRO A 142 8.10 10.59 9.35
N VAL A 143 7.20 9.85 8.69
CA VAL A 143 7.33 8.41 8.40
C VAL A 143 7.18 8.20 6.90
N SER A 144 8.16 7.54 6.28
CA SER A 144 8.24 7.37 4.83
C SER A 144 7.01 6.67 4.24
N VAL A 145 6.47 5.66 4.92
CA VAL A 145 5.24 4.96 4.49
C VAL A 145 4.01 5.88 4.47
N VAL A 146 3.86 6.79 5.44
CA VAL A 146 2.71 7.70 5.50
C VAL A 146 2.86 8.77 4.42
N THR A 147 4.05 9.35 4.32
CA THR A 147 4.38 10.36 3.32
C THR A 147 4.27 9.83 1.89
N ALA A 148 4.73 8.61 1.61
CA ALA A 148 4.66 8.04 0.27
C ALA A 148 3.23 7.78 -0.19
N ILE A 149 2.34 7.34 0.72
CA ILE A 149 0.92 7.13 0.40
C ILE A 149 0.20 8.47 0.20
N ALA A 150 0.54 9.51 0.97
CA ALA A 150 0.08 10.88 0.68
C ALA A 150 0.59 11.35 -0.69
N GLY A 151 1.86 11.10 -0.99
CA GLY A 151 2.47 11.36 -2.29
C GLY A 151 1.76 10.67 -3.45
N GLN A 152 1.38 9.40 -3.30
CA GLN A 152 0.56 8.68 -4.28
C GLN A 152 -0.79 9.38 -4.53
N ALA A 153 -1.42 9.93 -3.50
CA ALA A 153 -2.67 10.67 -3.65
C ALA A 153 -2.47 11.96 -4.48
N PHE A 154 -1.44 12.75 -4.17
CA PHE A 154 -1.11 13.96 -4.95
C PHE A 154 -0.68 13.63 -6.38
N LEU A 155 0.11 12.58 -6.59
CA LEU A 155 0.47 12.05 -7.92
C LEU A 155 -0.78 11.70 -8.72
N SER A 156 -1.72 10.96 -8.12
CA SER A 156 -2.96 10.58 -8.79
C SER A 156 -3.85 11.80 -9.08
N ALA A 157 -3.87 12.81 -8.21
CA ALA A 157 -4.61 14.05 -8.43
C ALA A 157 -4.03 14.85 -9.60
N TYR A 158 -2.71 15.07 -9.61
CA TYR A 158 -2.01 15.72 -10.70
C TYR A 158 -2.24 15.01 -12.04
N GLN A 159 -2.17 13.67 -12.07
CA GLN A 159 -2.45 12.90 -13.28
C GLN A 159 -3.87 13.10 -13.83
N ILE A 160 -4.86 13.35 -12.95
CA ILE A 160 -6.27 13.56 -13.34
C ILE A 160 -6.51 15.00 -13.75
N THR A 161 -6.09 15.98 -12.94
CA THR A 161 -6.50 17.38 -13.11
C THR A 161 -5.45 18.24 -13.80
N GLN A 162 -4.19 17.79 -13.83
CA GLN A 162 -3.03 18.55 -14.33
C GLN A 162 -2.81 19.90 -13.62
N GLU A 163 -3.35 20.07 -12.40
CA GLU A 163 -3.20 21.32 -11.67
C GLU A 163 -1.83 21.48 -11.02
N GLU A 164 -1.21 22.64 -11.22
CA GLU A 164 0.13 22.96 -10.73
C GLU A 164 0.28 22.85 -9.21
N GLN A 165 -0.79 23.09 -8.44
CA GLN A 165 -0.74 22.94 -6.98
C GLN A 165 -0.40 21.51 -6.54
N TYR A 166 -0.83 20.50 -7.31
CA TYR A 166 -0.51 19.11 -7.02
C TYR A 166 0.92 18.77 -7.45
N LEU A 167 1.40 19.33 -8.58
CA LEU A 167 2.80 19.21 -8.97
C LEU A 167 3.75 19.83 -7.92
N SER A 168 3.40 21.01 -7.41
CA SER A 168 4.14 21.66 -6.33
C SER A 168 4.19 20.80 -5.07
N ALA A 169 3.07 20.19 -4.68
CA ALA A 169 3.02 19.24 -3.57
C ALA A 169 3.94 18.03 -3.80
N ILE A 170 3.92 17.47 -5.01
CA ILE A 170 4.73 16.31 -5.40
C ILE A 170 6.24 16.63 -5.27
N LEU A 171 6.66 17.80 -5.76
CA LEU A 171 8.06 18.24 -5.66
C LEU A 171 8.50 18.45 -4.20
N GLN A 172 7.62 19.03 -3.37
CA GLN A 172 7.90 19.23 -1.96
C GLN A 172 8.00 17.90 -1.18
N ILE A 173 7.19 16.90 -1.51
CA ILE A 173 7.32 15.57 -0.91
C ILE A 173 8.64 14.90 -1.34
N ALA A 174 9.07 15.13 -2.58
CA ALA A 174 10.35 14.64 -3.07
C ALA A 174 11.51 15.25 -2.29
N GLU A 175 11.47 16.56 -2.03
CA GLU A 175 12.48 17.27 -1.23
C GLU A 175 12.65 16.62 0.16
N PHE A 176 11.55 16.23 0.82
CA PHE A 176 11.67 15.44 2.06
C PHE A 176 12.38 14.10 1.85
N PHE A 177 12.03 13.34 0.80
CA PHE A 177 12.67 12.05 0.55
C PHE A 177 14.14 12.15 0.13
N THR A 178 14.54 13.24 -0.54
CA THR A 178 15.90 13.40 -1.03
C THR A 178 16.81 14.12 -0.02
N GLU A 179 16.30 15.08 0.74
CA GLU A 179 17.14 15.92 1.60
C GLU A 179 17.05 15.52 3.08
N GLU A 180 15.88 15.12 3.56
CA GLU A 180 15.63 14.91 5.00
C GLU A 180 15.62 13.43 5.40
N LEU A 181 15.02 12.55 4.58
CA LEU A 181 14.83 11.15 4.96
C LEU A 181 16.19 10.42 5.07
N PRO A 182 16.51 9.80 6.22
CA PRO A 182 17.76 9.07 6.38
C PRO A 182 17.91 7.97 5.34
N ARG A 183 19.15 7.72 4.91
CA ARG A 183 19.51 6.58 4.07
C ARG A 183 20.46 5.69 4.83
N TRP A 184 20.14 4.42 4.90
CA TRP A 184 20.97 3.41 5.54
C TRP A 184 21.82 2.72 4.48
N THR A 185 23.10 2.54 4.80
CA THR A 185 23.99 1.66 4.04
C THR A 185 24.17 0.35 4.82
N THR A 186 24.08 -0.79 4.15
CA THR A 186 24.44 -2.09 4.75
C THR A 186 25.96 -2.23 4.81
N LYS A 187 26.47 -3.21 5.58
CA LYS A 187 27.90 -3.58 5.56
C LYS A 187 28.40 -3.99 4.17
N LYS A 188 27.49 -4.36 3.27
CA LYS A 188 27.79 -4.71 1.87
C LYS A 188 27.72 -3.51 0.92
N GLY A 189 27.48 -2.30 1.42
CA GLY A 189 27.38 -1.09 0.60
C GLY A 189 26.02 -0.87 -0.06
N GLU A 190 24.98 -1.64 0.31
CA GLU A 190 23.64 -1.52 -0.29
C GLU A 190 22.84 -0.41 0.40
N LEU A 191 22.07 0.36 -0.37
CA LEU A 191 21.33 1.52 0.12
C LEU A 191 19.86 1.17 0.41
N CYS A 192 19.32 1.68 1.50
CA CYS A 192 17.91 1.54 1.87
C CYS A 192 17.39 2.85 2.47
N PHE A 193 16.27 3.37 1.96
CA PHE A 193 15.63 4.53 2.56
C PHE A 193 15.08 4.23 3.95
N GLY A 194 15.19 5.21 4.84
CA GLY A 194 14.76 5.10 6.23
C GLY A 194 13.25 4.96 6.38
N TYR A 195 12.83 4.34 7.49
CA TYR A 195 11.41 4.20 7.81
C TYR A 195 10.81 5.50 8.36
N ALA A 196 11.58 6.25 9.16
CA ALA A 196 11.18 7.51 9.76
C ALA A 196 12.35 8.49 9.75
N LEU A 197 12.06 9.78 9.87
CA LEU A 197 13.07 10.84 9.94
C LEU A 197 14.07 10.60 11.09
N LYS A 198 13.60 10.06 12.21
CA LYS A 198 14.45 9.69 13.35
C LYS A 198 13.84 8.55 14.16
N GLY A 199 14.69 7.85 14.91
CA GLY A 199 14.27 6.89 15.93
C GLY A 199 13.89 5.50 15.43
N ASP A 200 14.02 5.24 14.13
CA ASP A 200 13.78 3.92 13.54
C ASP A 200 14.95 3.50 12.62
N PRO A 201 15.91 2.72 13.14
CA PRO A 201 17.08 2.28 12.38
C PRO A 201 16.80 1.06 11.48
N ARG A 202 15.55 0.59 11.41
CA ARG A 202 15.22 -0.63 10.67
C ARG A 202 15.26 -0.38 9.15
N LYS A 203 15.80 -1.36 8.43
CA LYS A 203 15.95 -1.35 6.97
C LYS A 203 14.82 -2.18 6.35
N VAL A 204 13.66 -1.56 6.19
CA VAL A 204 12.38 -2.23 5.90
C VAL A 204 12.06 -2.17 4.41
N HIS A 205 11.79 -3.31 3.78
CA HIS A 205 11.67 -3.41 2.31
C HIS A 205 10.48 -2.67 1.72
N ASN A 206 9.30 -2.76 2.35
CA ASN A 206 8.10 -2.09 1.84
C ASN A 206 8.19 -0.56 1.97
N ALA A 207 8.77 -0.06 3.07
CA ALA A 207 8.96 1.37 3.26
C ALA A 207 9.98 1.93 2.26
N ASN A 208 11.09 1.22 2.07
CA ASN A 208 12.09 1.52 1.06
C ASN A 208 11.48 1.59 -0.34
N LEU A 209 10.73 0.56 -0.74
CA LEU A 209 10.16 0.49 -2.08
C LEU A 209 9.06 1.54 -2.34
N LEU A 210 8.29 1.95 -1.33
CA LEU A 210 7.32 3.04 -1.49
C LEU A 210 8.00 4.38 -1.81
N VAL A 211 9.17 4.65 -1.20
CA VAL A 211 9.98 5.84 -1.54
C VAL A 211 10.60 5.70 -2.92
N THR A 212 11.14 4.52 -3.23
CA THR A 212 11.68 4.21 -4.56
C THR A 212 10.64 4.43 -5.65
N GLU A 213 9.46 3.82 -5.52
CA GLU A 213 8.32 3.96 -6.44
C GLU A 213 7.98 5.44 -6.68
N TYR A 214 7.90 6.22 -5.60
CA TYR A 214 7.62 7.64 -5.67
C TYR A 214 8.63 8.42 -6.52
N LEU A 215 9.93 8.19 -6.29
CA LEU A 215 11.01 8.87 -7.01
C LEU A 215 11.09 8.45 -8.50
N TYR A 216 10.72 7.21 -8.83
CA TYR A 216 10.59 6.78 -10.22
C TYR A 216 9.43 7.50 -10.93
N HIS A 217 8.26 7.60 -10.29
CA HIS A 217 7.15 8.38 -10.84
C HIS A 217 7.52 9.85 -11.04
N LEU A 218 8.21 10.45 -10.07
CA LEU A 218 8.68 11.83 -10.18
C LEU A 218 9.64 12.02 -11.34
N SER A 219 10.62 11.11 -11.52
CA SER A 219 11.54 11.16 -12.65
C SER A 219 10.78 11.09 -13.99
N ASN A 220 9.76 10.23 -14.09
CA ASN A 220 8.93 10.13 -15.28
C ASN A 220 8.09 11.41 -15.53
N ILE A 221 7.55 12.03 -14.49
CA ILE A 221 6.72 13.25 -14.61
C ILE A 221 7.57 14.47 -14.99
N THR A 222 8.75 14.61 -14.37
CA THR A 222 9.61 15.81 -14.54
C THR A 222 10.62 15.66 -15.68
N GLY A 223 10.92 14.43 -16.10
CA GLY A 223 12.04 14.13 -16.99
C GLY A 223 13.42 14.16 -16.31
N GLU A 224 13.48 14.50 -15.02
CA GLU A 224 14.75 14.59 -14.28
C GLU A 224 15.24 13.20 -13.84
N LYS A 225 16.31 12.72 -14.49
CA LYS A 225 16.88 11.39 -14.24
C LYS A 225 17.48 11.22 -12.84
N LYS A 226 17.89 12.31 -12.19
CA LYS A 226 18.53 12.30 -10.86
C LYS A 226 17.70 11.56 -9.81
N TYR A 227 16.37 11.68 -9.86
CA TYR A 227 15.48 11.03 -8.89
C TYR A 227 15.50 9.51 -9.03
N LYS A 228 15.45 9.02 -10.27
CA LYS A 228 15.60 7.60 -10.57
C LYS A 228 16.99 7.10 -10.19
N GLU A 229 18.05 7.81 -10.59
CA GLU A 229 19.44 7.43 -10.31
C GLU A 229 19.70 7.28 -8.81
N MET A 230 19.11 8.16 -8.00
CA MET A 230 19.15 8.08 -6.54
C MET A 230 18.37 6.88 -5.97
N ALA A 231 17.23 6.54 -6.58
CA ALA A 231 16.35 5.48 -6.11
C ALA A 231 16.78 4.07 -6.56
N GLN A 232 17.53 3.96 -7.66
CA GLN A 232 17.94 2.70 -8.26
C GLN A 232 18.69 1.75 -7.29
N PRO A 233 19.68 2.21 -6.49
CA PRO A 233 20.34 1.34 -5.51
C PRO A 233 19.38 0.78 -4.44
N ALA A 234 18.37 1.56 -4.06
CA ALA A 234 17.33 1.15 -3.11
C ALA A 234 16.38 0.09 -3.71
N LEU A 235 16.07 0.20 -5.01
CA LEU A 235 15.33 -0.84 -5.72
C LEU A 235 16.10 -2.16 -5.68
N GLU A 236 17.39 -2.14 -6.06
CA GLU A 236 18.25 -3.32 -6.09
C GLU A 236 18.36 -4.02 -4.73
N PHE A 237 18.47 -3.25 -3.64
CA PHE A 237 18.49 -3.77 -2.29
C PHE A 237 17.27 -4.67 -1.99
N SER A 238 16.06 -4.24 -2.37
CA SER A 238 14.86 -5.05 -2.15
C SER A 238 14.70 -6.22 -3.13
N LEU A 239 15.16 -6.08 -4.38
CA LEU A 239 15.06 -7.16 -5.37
C LEU A 239 16.01 -8.33 -5.09
N LYS A 240 17.22 -8.02 -4.58
CA LYS A 240 18.21 -9.02 -4.13
C LYS A 240 17.74 -9.78 -2.88
N ALA A 241 16.86 -9.17 -2.07
CA ALA A 241 16.36 -9.76 -0.83
C ALA A 241 15.19 -10.74 -1.01
N GLN A 242 14.69 -10.96 -2.24
CA GLN A 242 13.63 -11.95 -2.47
C GLN A 242 14.15 -13.37 -2.20
N ASN A 243 13.43 -14.11 -1.35
CA ASN A 243 13.74 -15.49 -1.02
C ASN A 243 13.48 -16.44 -2.20
N GLU A 244 14.01 -17.67 -2.11
CA GLU A 244 13.86 -18.70 -3.15
C GLU A 244 12.40 -19.06 -3.44
N ASN A 245 11.51 -19.00 -2.44
CA ASN A 245 10.08 -19.26 -2.61
C ASN A 245 9.29 -18.04 -3.12
N GLY A 246 9.94 -16.88 -3.34
CA GLY A 246 9.30 -15.65 -3.80
C GLY A 246 8.91 -14.66 -2.71
N SER A 247 8.99 -15.05 -1.43
CA SER A 247 8.68 -14.18 -0.30
C SER A 247 9.74 -13.11 -0.05
N TRP A 248 9.40 -12.12 0.77
CA TRP A 248 10.33 -11.18 1.37
C TRP A 248 10.19 -11.18 2.88
N TYR A 249 11.32 -11.18 3.57
CA TYR A 249 11.34 -10.76 4.96
C TYR A 249 10.89 -9.29 5.07
N TYR A 250 10.30 -8.92 6.19
CA TYR A 250 9.85 -7.55 6.45
C TYR A 250 11.02 -6.55 6.36
N GLY A 251 12.19 -6.94 6.86
CA GLY A 251 13.37 -6.10 6.79
C GLY A 251 14.66 -6.89 6.77
N TYR A 252 15.74 -6.16 6.50
CA TYR A 252 17.10 -6.63 6.61
C TYR A 252 17.65 -6.35 8.01
N TRP A 253 18.50 -7.25 8.50
CA TRP A 253 19.16 -7.12 9.81
C TRP A 253 20.63 -7.52 9.72
N GLU A 254 21.43 -6.94 10.60
CA GLU A 254 22.83 -7.26 10.82
C GLU A 254 23.09 -7.63 12.28
N GLU A 255 24.18 -8.35 12.51
CA GLU A 255 24.66 -8.54 13.88
C GLU A 255 25.09 -7.19 14.49
N GLY A 256 24.60 -6.94 15.70
CA GLY A 256 24.76 -5.68 16.41
C GLY A 256 23.62 -4.67 16.22
N ASP A 257 22.64 -4.96 15.35
CA ASP A 257 21.50 -4.05 15.18
C ASP A 257 20.73 -3.88 16.51
N PRO A 258 20.32 -2.64 16.84
CA PRO A 258 19.63 -2.35 18.09
C PRO A 258 18.22 -2.96 18.15
N SER A 259 17.63 -3.22 17.00
CA SER A 259 16.30 -3.79 16.84
C SER A 259 16.34 -5.33 16.82
N GLU A 260 15.27 -5.98 17.25
CA GLU A 260 15.22 -7.44 17.33
C GLU A 260 15.16 -8.09 15.94
N LYS A 261 16.11 -8.99 15.64
CA LYS A 261 16.15 -9.84 14.44
C LYS A 261 14.80 -10.46 14.07
N GLU A 262 14.04 -10.92 15.06
CA GLU A 262 12.75 -11.59 14.84
C GLU A 262 11.64 -10.65 14.31
N LEU A 263 11.78 -9.33 14.49
CA LEU A 263 10.86 -8.36 13.87
C LEU A 263 11.11 -8.23 12.37
N HIS A 264 12.34 -8.43 11.92
CA HIS A 264 12.72 -8.36 10.51
C HIS A 264 12.33 -9.61 9.73
N LYS A 265 12.33 -10.77 10.39
CA LYS A 265 11.95 -12.06 9.80
C LYS A 265 10.45 -12.25 9.54
N ILE A 266 9.61 -11.27 9.88
CA ILE A 266 8.17 -11.36 9.65
C ILE A 266 7.94 -11.48 8.14
N ILE A 267 7.16 -12.46 7.72
CA ILE A 267 6.62 -12.57 6.37
C ILE A 267 5.11 -12.62 6.55
N ASP A 268 4.42 -11.57 6.13
CA ASP A 268 2.98 -11.45 6.30
C ASP A 268 2.29 -10.95 5.02
N ASN A 269 0.96 -11.09 5.01
CA ASN A 269 0.14 -10.75 3.86
C ASN A 269 0.35 -9.30 3.38
N HIS A 270 0.10 -8.32 4.25
CA HIS A 270 0.03 -6.93 3.80
C HIS A 270 1.40 -6.37 3.39
N HIS A 271 2.50 -6.72 4.07
CA HIS A 271 3.82 -6.27 3.67
C HIS A 271 4.28 -6.90 2.35
N THR A 272 3.96 -8.17 2.10
CA THR A 272 4.22 -8.80 0.80
C THR A 272 3.44 -8.10 -0.32
N GLY A 273 2.16 -7.77 -0.10
CA GLY A 273 1.36 -7.02 -1.07
C GLY A 273 1.96 -5.63 -1.38
N PHE A 274 2.41 -4.91 -0.36
CA PHE A 274 3.05 -3.59 -0.55
C PHE A 274 4.31 -3.65 -1.40
N VAL A 275 5.18 -4.65 -1.15
CA VAL A 275 6.39 -4.89 -1.93
C VAL A 275 6.03 -5.17 -3.39
N LEU A 276 5.09 -6.08 -3.63
CA LEU A 276 4.65 -6.45 -4.98
C LEU A 276 4.10 -5.27 -5.76
N ARG A 277 3.21 -4.48 -5.16
CA ARG A 277 2.63 -3.30 -5.81
C ARG A 277 3.70 -2.27 -6.17
N SER A 278 4.65 -2.02 -5.28
CA SER A 278 5.71 -1.04 -5.54
C SER A 278 6.63 -1.47 -6.68
N ILE A 279 7.04 -2.75 -6.71
CA ILE A 279 7.83 -3.31 -7.82
C ILE A 279 7.03 -3.25 -9.12
N TYR A 280 5.74 -3.52 -9.07
CA TYR A 280 4.87 -3.47 -10.23
C TYR A 280 4.70 -2.05 -10.80
N GLU A 281 4.47 -1.03 -9.96
CA GLU A 281 4.38 0.36 -10.44
C GLU A 281 5.69 0.81 -11.09
N ILE A 282 6.85 0.40 -10.54
CA ILE A 282 8.16 0.62 -11.19
C ILE A 282 8.26 -0.11 -12.53
N TYR A 283 7.80 -1.37 -12.60
CA TYR A 283 7.75 -2.14 -13.85
C TYR A 283 6.88 -1.47 -14.93
N LYS A 284 5.78 -0.80 -14.55
CA LYS A 284 4.95 -0.06 -15.52
C LYS A 284 5.70 1.10 -16.17
N LEU A 285 6.57 1.76 -15.41
CA LEU A 285 7.39 2.87 -15.90
C LEU A 285 8.55 2.34 -16.74
N GLU A 286 9.17 1.23 -16.32
CA GLU A 286 10.35 0.65 -16.97
C GLU A 286 10.27 -0.87 -17.09
N PRO A 287 9.50 -1.38 -18.06
CA PRO A 287 9.32 -2.81 -18.24
C PRO A 287 10.64 -3.53 -18.52
N ASN A 288 10.96 -4.54 -17.72
CA ASN A 288 12.09 -5.43 -17.98
C ASN A 288 11.83 -6.83 -17.39
N GLU A 289 12.52 -7.83 -17.94
CA GLU A 289 12.31 -9.24 -17.58
C GLU A 289 12.66 -9.54 -16.12
N MET A 290 13.67 -8.88 -15.55
CA MET A 290 14.05 -9.07 -14.16
C MET A 290 12.93 -8.64 -13.20
N LEU A 291 12.36 -7.44 -13.39
CA LEU A 291 11.22 -7.01 -12.57
C LEU A 291 10.00 -7.92 -12.76
N LYS A 292 9.72 -8.32 -14.00
CA LYS A 292 8.62 -9.24 -14.33
C LYS A 292 8.77 -10.57 -13.59
N GLU A 293 9.96 -11.18 -13.63
CA GLU A 293 10.25 -12.42 -12.91
C GLU A 293 10.02 -12.27 -11.40
N LYS A 294 10.52 -11.18 -10.81
CA LYS A 294 10.35 -10.89 -9.38
C LYS A 294 8.88 -10.74 -8.98
N ILE A 295 8.08 -10.07 -9.81
CA ILE A 295 6.63 -9.91 -9.62
C ILE A 295 5.92 -11.26 -9.70
N LEU A 296 6.17 -12.04 -10.77
CA LEU A 296 5.51 -13.33 -10.98
C LEU A 296 5.82 -14.29 -9.83
N LYS A 297 7.09 -14.41 -9.46
CA LYS A 297 7.55 -15.27 -8.36
C LYS A 297 6.99 -14.81 -7.01
N GLY A 298 6.96 -13.50 -6.77
CA GLY A 298 6.41 -12.94 -5.55
C GLY A 298 4.90 -13.12 -5.45
N PHE A 299 4.17 -13.03 -6.58
CA PHE A 299 2.73 -13.27 -6.60
C PHE A 299 2.38 -14.75 -6.41
N GLN A 300 3.20 -15.68 -6.92
CA GLN A 300 3.06 -17.11 -6.63
C GLN A 300 3.14 -17.38 -5.12
N TYR A 301 4.10 -16.76 -4.42
CA TYR A 301 4.14 -16.81 -2.96
C TYR A 301 2.91 -16.15 -2.33
N TYR A 302 2.55 -14.95 -2.78
CA TYR A 302 1.43 -14.20 -2.21
C TYR A 302 0.11 -14.97 -2.27
N ALA A 303 -0.12 -15.73 -3.34
CA ALA A 303 -1.29 -16.58 -3.49
C ALA A 303 -1.39 -17.69 -2.42
N THR A 304 -0.27 -18.15 -1.84
CA THR A 304 -0.29 -19.14 -0.74
C THR A 304 -0.76 -18.56 0.59
N LEU A 305 -0.87 -17.24 0.69
CA LEU A 305 -1.35 -16.53 1.88
C LEU A 305 -2.88 -16.44 1.92
N PHE A 306 -3.58 -17.26 1.13
CA PHE A 306 -5.04 -17.32 1.06
C PHE A 306 -5.50 -18.78 0.99
N ASP A 307 -6.67 -19.07 1.52
CA ASP A 307 -7.35 -20.33 1.23
C ASP A 307 -8.15 -20.26 -0.08
N GLU A 308 -8.68 -21.40 -0.50
CA GLU A 308 -9.42 -21.57 -1.75
C GLU A 308 -10.70 -20.73 -1.83
N PHE A 309 -11.19 -20.20 -0.71
CA PHE A 309 -12.38 -19.34 -0.62
C PHE A 309 -12.03 -17.87 -0.42
N GLY A 310 -10.75 -17.50 -0.47
CA GLY A 310 -10.28 -16.13 -0.35
C GLY A 310 -10.10 -15.63 1.09
N GLN A 311 -10.11 -16.50 2.09
CA GLN A 311 -9.72 -16.09 3.45
C GLN A 311 -8.22 -15.76 3.47
N PRO A 312 -7.81 -14.54 3.85
CA PRO A 312 -6.39 -14.25 4.00
C PRO A 312 -5.83 -14.90 5.26
N HIS A 313 -4.64 -15.47 5.13
CA HIS A 313 -3.80 -15.94 6.22
C HIS A 313 -2.88 -14.82 6.70
N PHE A 314 -2.52 -14.84 7.99
CA PHE A 314 -1.54 -13.91 8.53
C PHE A 314 -0.16 -14.14 7.89
N ALA A 315 0.23 -15.41 7.77
CA ALA A 315 1.42 -15.89 7.10
C ALA A 315 1.14 -17.29 6.54
N GLU A 316 2.02 -17.83 5.69
CA GLU A 316 1.87 -19.12 5.02
C GLU A 316 1.41 -20.25 5.97
N ASN A 317 2.06 -20.36 7.14
CA ASN A 317 1.72 -21.39 8.15
C ASN A 317 0.85 -20.86 9.30
N LYS A 318 0.12 -19.76 9.10
CA LYS A 318 -0.66 -19.10 10.15
C LYS A 318 -1.96 -18.49 9.63
N LYS A 319 -3.04 -19.27 9.66
CA LYS A 319 -4.40 -18.87 9.25
C LYS A 319 -5.02 -17.75 10.11
N TRP A 320 -4.69 -17.69 11.40
CA TRP A 320 -5.37 -16.81 12.37
C TRP A 320 -4.41 -15.87 13.12
N PRO A 321 -4.89 -14.70 13.58
CA PRO A 321 -6.19 -14.11 13.25
C PRO A 321 -6.24 -13.61 11.80
N VAL A 322 -7.45 -13.56 11.24
CA VAL A 322 -7.71 -12.83 9.99
C VAL A 322 -7.83 -11.35 10.34
N ASP A 323 -7.11 -10.51 9.62
CA ASP A 323 -7.03 -9.06 9.83
C ASP A 323 -7.71 -8.33 8.66
N ILE A 324 -8.54 -7.32 8.95
CA ILE A 324 -9.23 -6.53 7.93
C ILE A 324 -8.27 -5.90 6.92
N HIS A 325 -7.05 -5.56 7.36
CA HIS A 325 -6.04 -4.99 6.48
C HIS A 325 -5.48 -6.04 5.51
N ALA A 326 -5.38 -7.31 5.93
CA ALA A 326 -5.03 -8.40 5.03
C ALA A 326 -6.14 -8.68 4.00
N CYS A 327 -7.41 -8.50 4.39
CA CYS A 327 -8.53 -8.53 3.44
C CYS A 327 -8.43 -7.39 2.42
N ALA A 328 -8.21 -6.15 2.89
CA ALA A 328 -8.07 -4.99 2.00
C ALA A 328 -6.89 -5.16 1.04
N GLU A 329 -5.72 -5.60 1.51
CA GLU A 329 -4.57 -5.83 0.63
C GLU A 329 -4.79 -7.01 -0.32
N GLY A 330 -5.48 -8.07 0.12
CA GLY A 330 -5.86 -9.21 -0.73
C GLY A 330 -6.89 -8.88 -1.81
N ILE A 331 -7.56 -7.73 -1.72
CA ILE A 331 -8.35 -7.16 -2.81
C ILE A 331 -7.46 -6.25 -3.65
N LEU A 332 -6.74 -5.32 -3.02
CA LEU A 332 -5.98 -4.27 -3.68
C LEU A 332 -4.82 -4.79 -4.53
N CYS A 333 -3.93 -5.61 -3.96
CA CYS A 333 -2.73 -6.12 -4.64
C CYS A 333 -3.10 -6.96 -5.87
N PRO A 334 -3.98 -7.99 -5.79
CA PRO A 334 -4.35 -8.75 -6.96
C PRO A 334 -5.15 -7.95 -7.99
N SER A 335 -5.93 -6.94 -7.57
CA SER A 335 -6.62 -6.03 -8.51
C SER A 335 -5.63 -5.23 -9.36
N ILE A 336 -4.56 -4.73 -8.75
CA ILE A 336 -3.50 -3.99 -9.45
C ILE A 336 -2.70 -4.93 -10.36
N LEU A 337 -2.29 -6.10 -9.84
CA LEU A 337 -1.49 -7.06 -10.59
C LEU A 337 -2.27 -7.76 -11.72
N ALA A 338 -3.60 -7.70 -11.72
CA ALA A 338 -4.43 -8.28 -12.79
C ALA A 338 -4.11 -7.72 -14.19
N GLU A 339 -3.46 -6.56 -14.27
CA GLU A 339 -2.98 -5.98 -15.53
C GLU A 339 -1.84 -6.79 -16.18
N VAL A 340 -1.04 -7.52 -15.39
CA VAL A 340 0.07 -8.38 -15.86
C VAL A 340 -0.11 -9.86 -15.54
N ILE A 341 -0.97 -10.18 -14.57
CA ILE A 341 -1.33 -11.54 -14.17
C ILE A 341 -2.86 -11.62 -14.21
N PRO A 342 -3.50 -11.82 -15.38
CA PRO A 342 -4.96 -11.76 -15.50
C PRO A 342 -5.71 -12.61 -14.47
N ALA A 343 -5.19 -13.79 -14.13
CA ALA A 343 -5.77 -14.70 -13.13
C ALA A 343 -5.81 -14.11 -11.70
N ALA A 344 -5.03 -13.08 -11.39
CA ALA A 344 -5.04 -12.40 -10.09
C ALA A 344 -6.42 -11.79 -9.76
N HIS A 345 -7.24 -11.50 -10.76
CA HIS A 345 -8.61 -11.02 -10.54
C HIS A 345 -9.45 -12.04 -9.74
N VAL A 346 -9.21 -13.34 -9.92
CA VAL A 346 -10.01 -14.39 -9.26
C VAL A 346 -9.78 -14.34 -7.75
N LEU A 347 -8.52 -14.16 -7.35
CA LEU A 347 -8.15 -13.96 -5.96
C LEU A 347 -8.81 -12.71 -5.38
N ALA A 348 -8.75 -11.58 -6.09
CA ALA A 348 -9.39 -10.33 -5.63
C ALA A 348 -10.90 -10.51 -5.37
N VAL A 349 -11.61 -11.19 -6.28
CA VAL A 349 -13.06 -11.47 -6.15
C VAL A 349 -13.34 -12.35 -4.94
N PHE A 350 -12.58 -13.42 -4.74
CA PHE A 350 -12.79 -14.31 -3.61
C PHE A 350 -12.52 -13.62 -2.27
N VAL A 351 -11.44 -12.83 -2.18
CA VAL A 351 -11.16 -12.06 -0.96
C VAL A 351 -12.24 -11.00 -0.72
N LEU A 352 -12.71 -10.30 -1.76
CA LEU A 352 -13.80 -9.32 -1.68
C LEU A 352 -15.06 -9.96 -1.10
N ARG A 353 -15.54 -11.05 -1.71
CA ARG A 353 -16.73 -11.79 -1.23
C ARG A 353 -16.53 -12.28 0.19
N TRP A 354 -15.40 -12.94 0.47
CA TRP A 354 -15.13 -13.48 1.80
C TRP A 354 -15.15 -12.39 2.87
N ALA A 355 -14.49 -11.26 2.63
CA ALA A 355 -14.41 -10.16 3.57
C ALA A 355 -15.77 -9.47 3.77
N TRP A 356 -16.55 -9.29 2.70
CA TRP A 356 -17.91 -8.75 2.75
C TRP A 356 -18.81 -9.59 3.68
N PHE A 357 -18.74 -10.92 3.60
CA PHE A 357 -19.53 -11.80 4.46
C PHE A 357 -19.00 -11.91 5.90
N ASN A 358 -17.67 -11.89 6.10
CA ASN A 358 -17.07 -12.31 7.37
C ASN A 358 -16.49 -11.19 8.25
N MET A 359 -16.20 -10.01 7.67
CA MET A 359 -15.43 -8.95 8.32
C MET A 359 -16.23 -7.66 8.55
N ARG A 360 -17.56 -7.74 8.52
CA ARG A 360 -18.46 -6.62 8.83
C ARG A 360 -19.72 -7.06 9.55
N ASN A 361 -20.39 -6.10 10.16
CA ASN A 361 -21.73 -6.27 10.66
C ASN A 361 -22.74 -6.14 9.52
N LEU A 362 -23.40 -7.24 9.14
CA LEU A 362 -24.37 -7.28 8.03
C LEU A 362 -25.59 -6.35 8.23
N LYS A 363 -25.84 -5.84 9.44
CA LYS A 363 -26.93 -4.90 9.71
C LYS A 363 -26.50 -3.43 9.65
N THR A 364 -25.24 -3.14 10.01
CA THR A 364 -24.77 -1.75 10.20
C THR A 364 -23.64 -1.35 9.25
N GLY A 365 -23.09 -2.29 8.47
CA GLY A 365 -21.91 -2.08 7.64
C GLY A 365 -20.60 -1.93 8.42
N GLU A 366 -20.65 -1.82 9.76
CA GLU A 366 -19.47 -1.56 10.60
C GLU A 366 -18.42 -2.68 10.44
N LEU A 367 -17.20 -2.29 10.07
CA LEU A 367 -16.10 -3.23 9.86
C LEU A 367 -15.55 -3.78 11.17
N TYR A 368 -15.26 -5.07 11.18
CA TYR A 368 -14.54 -5.75 12.25
C TYR A 368 -13.04 -5.62 12.04
N TYR A 369 -12.28 -5.49 13.12
CA TYR A 369 -10.81 -5.44 13.05
C TYR A 369 -10.23 -6.81 12.73
N ARG A 370 -10.60 -7.83 13.52
CA ARG A 370 -10.05 -9.18 13.40
C ARG A 370 -11.06 -10.27 13.65
N ARG A 371 -10.87 -11.40 12.97
CA ARG A 371 -11.59 -12.65 13.22
C ARG A 371 -10.63 -13.71 13.73
N TYR A 372 -11.08 -14.46 14.72
CA TYR A 372 -10.42 -15.62 15.32
C TYR A 372 -11.31 -16.86 15.09
N PRO A 373 -10.83 -18.08 15.38
CA PRO A 373 -11.64 -19.28 15.20
C PRO A 373 -13.00 -19.23 15.89
N PHE A 374 -13.06 -18.65 17.10
CA PHE A 374 -14.25 -18.71 17.96
C PHE A 374 -14.86 -17.34 18.30
N PHE A 375 -14.23 -16.23 17.91
CA PHE A 375 -14.74 -14.90 18.21
C PHE A 375 -14.25 -13.86 17.20
N VAL A 376 -14.87 -12.67 17.26
CA VAL A 376 -14.54 -11.53 16.41
C VAL A 376 -14.20 -10.33 17.30
N SER A 377 -13.11 -9.66 16.98
CA SER A 377 -12.72 -8.39 17.61
C SER A 377 -13.50 -7.25 16.94
N LYS A 378 -14.62 -6.88 17.57
CA LYS A 378 -15.55 -5.84 17.09
C LYS A 378 -15.08 -4.45 17.48
N ILE A 379 -14.14 -3.90 16.73
CA ILE A 379 -13.70 -2.51 16.80
C ILE A 379 -13.36 -2.04 15.39
N THR A 380 -13.80 -0.84 15.03
CA THR A 380 -13.44 -0.21 13.76
C THR A 380 -12.29 0.75 13.95
N PHE A 381 -11.28 0.63 13.09
CA PHE A 381 -10.15 1.54 13.02
C PHE A 381 -10.22 2.28 11.68
N PRO A 382 -10.51 3.59 11.64
CA PRO A 382 -10.68 4.31 10.38
C PRO A 382 -9.48 4.16 9.43
N ARG A 383 -8.25 4.31 9.93
CA ARG A 383 -7.05 4.09 9.11
C ARG A 383 -6.82 2.62 8.75
N TRP A 384 -6.89 1.71 9.72
CA TRP A 384 -6.42 0.32 9.55
C TRP A 384 -7.43 -0.56 8.79
N GLY A 385 -8.72 -0.25 8.88
CA GLY A 385 -9.80 -0.97 8.23
C GLY A 385 -10.48 -0.15 7.14
N VAL A 386 -11.20 0.91 7.53
CA VAL A 386 -12.14 1.63 6.64
C VAL A 386 -11.43 2.21 5.42
N ALA A 387 -10.40 3.04 5.63
CA ALA A 387 -9.72 3.72 4.54
C ALA A 387 -8.98 2.75 3.59
N TRP A 388 -8.39 1.68 4.13
CA TRP A 388 -7.77 0.64 3.32
C TRP A 388 -8.79 -0.15 2.51
N MET A 389 -9.91 -0.52 3.11
CA MET A 389 -10.98 -1.23 2.41
C MET A 389 -11.59 -0.36 1.32
N PHE A 390 -11.87 0.91 1.61
CA PHE A 390 -12.35 1.89 0.64
C PHE A 390 -11.40 2.01 -0.55
N ARG A 391 -10.11 2.22 -0.30
CA ARG A 391 -9.06 2.25 -1.33
C ARG A 391 -9.03 0.98 -2.19
N ALA A 392 -9.16 -0.18 -1.55
CA ALA A 392 -9.08 -1.49 -2.20
C ALA A 392 -10.28 -1.74 -3.13
N ILE A 393 -11.49 -1.49 -2.64
CA ILE A 393 -12.71 -1.66 -3.42
C ILE A 393 -12.77 -0.65 -4.57
N ALA A 394 -12.34 0.60 -4.35
CA ALA A 394 -12.25 1.60 -5.41
C ALA A 394 -11.27 1.18 -6.52
N GLU A 395 -10.13 0.56 -6.18
CA GLU A 395 -9.24 -0.02 -7.19
C GLU A 395 -9.92 -1.15 -7.94
N TYR A 396 -10.53 -2.09 -7.21
CA TYR A 396 -11.23 -3.23 -7.81
C TYR A 396 -12.29 -2.74 -8.82
N LEU A 397 -13.14 -1.79 -8.42
CA LEU A 397 -14.13 -1.17 -9.31
C LEU A 397 -13.45 -0.51 -10.52
N SER A 398 -12.41 0.29 -10.29
CA SER A 398 -11.68 0.98 -11.38
C SER A 398 -11.08 0.02 -12.40
N ARG A 399 -10.72 -1.19 -11.99
CA ARG A 399 -10.15 -2.21 -12.87
C ARG A 399 -11.20 -3.07 -13.58
N PHE A 400 -12.37 -3.26 -12.98
CA PHE A 400 -13.29 -4.31 -13.40
C PHE A 400 -14.73 -3.86 -13.70
N TYR A 401 -15.05 -2.56 -13.56
CA TYR A 401 -16.38 -2.02 -13.88
C TYR A 401 -16.73 -2.14 -15.36
N GLU A 402 -15.83 -1.72 -16.27
CA GLU A 402 -16.10 -1.75 -17.71
C GLU A 402 -15.66 -3.08 -18.35
N VAL A 403 -16.59 -4.02 -18.43
CA VAL A 403 -16.38 -5.36 -19.00
C VAL A 403 -16.05 -5.32 -20.49
N LYS A 404 -16.57 -4.34 -21.24
CA LYS A 404 -16.46 -4.28 -22.72
C LYS A 404 -15.04 -3.95 -23.19
N GLU A 405 -14.40 -2.96 -22.58
CA GLU A 405 -13.01 -2.62 -22.88
C GLU A 405 -12.03 -3.69 -22.37
N ARG A 406 -12.39 -4.43 -21.31
CA ARG A 406 -11.54 -5.48 -20.74
C ARG A 406 -11.41 -6.71 -21.63
N VAL A 407 -12.46 -7.13 -22.34
CA VAL A 407 -12.36 -8.22 -23.32
C VAL A 407 -11.37 -7.85 -24.42
N GLU A 408 -11.41 -6.62 -24.91
CA GLU A 408 -10.47 -6.14 -25.93
C GLU A 408 -9.06 -5.93 -25.37
N ARG A 409 -8.91 -5.40 -24.14
CA ARG A 409 -7.59 -5.31 -23.48
C ARG A 409 -6.97 -6.68 -23.20
N LEU A 410 -7.73 -7.64 -22.70
CA LEU A 410 -7.24 -9.01 -22.44
C LEU A 410 -6.88 -9.72 -23.75
N LYS A 411 -7.66 -9.53 -24.82
CA LYS A 411 -7.29 -10.00 -26.16
C LYS A 411 -5.98 -9.37 -26.64
N MET A 412 -5.85 -8.04 -26.57
CA MET A 412 -4.64 -7.32 -27.00
C MET A 412 -3.40 -7.65 -26.15
N GLN A 413 -3.58 -7.89 -24.85
CA GLN A 413 -2.51 -8.31 -23.95
C GLN A 413 -2.10 -9.77 -24.19
N ALA A 414 -3.05 -10.67 -24.42
CA ALA A 414 -2.75 -12.04 -24.82
C ALA A 414 -2.00 -12.08 -26.16
N ILE A 415 -2.40 -11.26 -27.13
CA ILE A 415 -1.69 -11.11 -28.42
C ILE A 415 -0.25 -10.63 -28.19
N ARG A 416 -0.04 -9.57 -27.40
CA ARG A 416 1.31 -9.07 -27.04
C ARG A 416 2.15 -10.08 -26.24
N TRP A 417 1.53 -11.02 -25.54
CA TRP A 417 2.22 -12.08 -24.79
C TRP A 417 2.57 -13.29 -25.66
N MET A 418 1.80 -13.54 -26.72
CA MET A 418 2.04 -14.67 -27.64
C MET A 418 2.99 -14.31 -28.80
N GLU A 419 3.19 -13.02 -29.08
CA GLU A 419 4.15 -12.53 -30.08
C GLU A 419 5.42 -12.01 -29.40
N PRO A 420 6.46 -12.85 -29.20
CA PRO A 420 7.79 -12.31 -28.93
C PRO A 420 8.27 -11.56 -30.18
N ALA A 421 8.71 -10.31 -29.99
CA ALA A 421 9.13 -9.35 -31.02
C ALA A 421 9.72 -9.98 -32.31
N THR A 422 8.88 -10.15 -33.32
CA THR A 422 9.28 -10.34 -34.74
C THR A 422 8.91 -9.11 -35.56
N LEU A 423 9.28 -7.92 -35.07
CA LEU A 423 9.26 -6.68 -35.85
C LEU A 423 10.54 -5.88 -35.59
N ALA A 424 11.68 -6.54 -35.78
CA ALA A 424 12.99 -5.91 -35.91
C ALA A 424 13.77 -6.68 -36.98
N GLY A 425 13.36 -6.51 -38.24
CA GLY A 425 14.02 -7.14 -39.38
C GLY A 425 13.20 -7.03 -40.65
N ASP A 426 13.03 -5.81 -41.18
CA ASP A 426 12.96 -5.56 -42.63
C ASP A 426 12.86 -4.06 -42.98
N ILE A 427 13.72 -3.24 -42.37
CA ILE A 427 13.98 -1.88 -42.85
C ILE A 427 15.48 -1.63 -42.88
N SER A 428 16.20 -2.46 -43.63
CA SER A 428 17.52 -2.12 -44.15
C SER A 428 17.92 -3.10 -45.25
N GLN A 429 17.47 -2.85 -46.49
CA GLN A 429 18.22 -3.06 -47.73
C GLN A 429 17.28 -3.01 -48.95
N SER A 430 17.07 -1.81 -49.49
CA SER A 430 16.89 -1.61 -50.93
C SER A 430 16.90 -0.13 -51.26
N ASN A 431 18.07 0.50 -51.12
CA ASN A 431 18.38 1.73 -51.86
C ASN A 431 19.87 1.70 -52.25
N SER A 432 20.13 2.00 -53.54
CA SER A 432 21.37 1.86 -54.30
C SER A 432 21.71 0.41 -54.69
N THR A 433 21.81 0.01 -55.96
CA THR A 433 22.42 0.70 -57.10
C THR A 433 21.77 0.39 -58.45
N GLU A 434 21.60 1.47 -59.19
CA GLU A 434 21.49 1.68 -60.63
C GLU A 434 22.49 0.90 -61.54
N LYS A 435 22.08 0.78 -62.82
CA LYS A 435 22.87 0.88 -64.08
C LYS A 435 23.30 -0.39 -64.85
N THR A 436 22.88 -0.37 -66.13
CA THR A 436 23.51 -0.94 -67.37
C THR A 436 23.67 -2.46 -67.42
N GLN A 437 23.21 -3.18 -68.44
CA GLN A 437 23.30 -2.95 -69.89
C GLN A 437 22.29 -3.85 -70.62
#